data_AF-X0Z6X8-F1
#
_entry.id   AF-X0Z6X8-F1
#
_cell.length_a   1.000
_cell.length_b   1.000
_cell.length_c   1.000
_cell.angle_alpha   90.00
_cell.angle_beta   90.00
_cell.angle_gamma   90.00
#
_symmetry.space_group_name_H-M   'P 1'
#
loop_
_entity.id
_entity.type
_entity.pdbx_description
1 polymer ?
#
loop_
_entity_poly.entity_id
_entity_poly.type
_entity_poly.pdbx_seq_one_letter_code
_entity_poly.pdbx_strand_id
1 'polypeptide(L)'
;MNIIIKQMIETSLIDWEGKIVSTLYLPSCNFRCPFCYNCDLILHPDNFKNIPQKEIDSCLLERKDFIDGICMSGGEPTLYPDLPAYFKEI
;
A
#
# COMPACT_ATOMS: atom_id res chain seq x y z
N MET A 1 -15.75 1.46 -2.00
CA MET A 1 -14.71 1.93 -2.93
C MET A 1 -13.87 0.75 -3.36
N ASN A 2 -13.51 0.67 -4.64
CA ASN A 2 -12.58 -0.36 -5.09
C ASN A 2 -11.17 0.03 -4.61
N ILE A 3 -10.51 -0.83 -3.83
CA ILE A 3 -9.13 -0.62 -3.39
C ILE A 3 -8.21 -0.93 -4.57
N ILE A 4 -7.34 0.03 -4.93
CA ILE A 4 -6.39 -0.12 -6.03
C ILE A 4 -5.01 0.16 -5.47
N ILE A 5 -4.13 -0.84 -5.55
CA ILE A 5 -2.72 -0.70 -5.17
C ILE A 5 -1.90 -0.40 -6.43
N LYS A 6 -1.06 0.65 -6.34
CA LYS A 6 -0.19 1.09 -7.45
C LYS A 6 1.27 0.72 -7.25
N GLN A 7 1.67 0.49 -6.02
CA GLN A 7 3.04 0.13 -5.68
C GLN A 7 3.04 -0.74 -4.42
N MET A 8 4.00 -1.65 -4.35
CA MET A 8 4.24 -2.52 -3.21
C MET A 8 5.74 -2.55 -2.94
N ILE A 9 6.13 -2.29 -1.70
CA ILE A 9 7.45 -2.64 -1.19
C ILE A 9 7.27 -3.96 -0.46
N GLU A 10 7.84 -5.02 -1.02
CA GLU A 10 7.63 -6.39 -0.52
C GLU A 10 8.19 -6.57 0.90
N THR A 11 9.26 -5.85 1.25
CA THR A 11 9.88 -5.89 2.57
C THR A 11 10.41 -4.53 2.92
N SER A 12 9.86 -3.96 3.98
CA SER A 12 10.28 -2.71 4.61
C SER A 12 10.64 -2.96 6.07
N LEU A 13 11.72 -2.30 6.49
CA LEU A 13 12.23 -2.33 7.86
C LEU A 13 12.04 -0.98 8.56
N ILE A 14 11.40 -0.02 7.90
CA ILE A 14 11.34 1.38 8.34
C ILE A 14 9.91 1.92 8.46
N ASP A 15 8.92 1.25 7.86
CA ASP A 15 7.53 1.74 7.84
C ASP A 15 6.74 1.36 9.10
N TRP A 16 7.26 0.46 9.93
CA TRP A 16 6.70 0.14 11.24
C TRP A 16 7.85 -0.17 12.22
N GLU A 17 7.95 0.64 13.28
CA GLU A 17 8.98 0.50 14.31
C GLU A 17 9.03 -0.93 14.89
N GLY A 18 10.20 -1.55 14.81
CA GLY A 18 10.45 -2.89 15.35
C GLY A 18 9.77 -4.03 14.59
N LYS A 19 9.25 -3.78 13.39
CA LYS A 19 8.48 -4.73 12.59
C LYS A 19 8.97 -4.79 11.14
N ILE A 20 9.00 -5.99 10.59
CA ILE A 20 9.25 -6.23 9.17
C ILE A 20 7.89 -6.27 8.48
N VAL A 21 7.66 -5.40 7.49
CA VAL A 21 6.33 -5.28 6.86
C VAL A 21 6.41 -5.27 5.35
N SER A 22 5.34 -5.68 4.69
CA SER A 22 5.12 -5.29 3.28
C SER A 22 4.32 -3.99 3.25
N THR A 23 4.78 -3.00 2.49
CA THR A 23 4.13 -1.68 2.41
C THR A 23 3.37 -1.55 1.09
N LEU A 24 2.07 -1.27 1.14
CA LEU A 24 1.20 -1.12 -0.03
C LEU A 24 0.78 0.34 -0.20
N TYR A 25 0.80 0.84 -1.44
CA TYR A 25 0.57 2.26 -1.74
C TYR A 25 -0.71 2.52 -2.55
N LEU A 26 -1.57 3.38 -2.01
CA LEU A 26 -2.82 3.85 -2.64
C LEU A 26 -2.61 5.15 -3.44
N PRO A 27 -3.40 5.41 -4.50
CA PRO A 27 -3.20 6.55 -5.41
C PRO A 27 -3.89 7.87 -5.01
N SER A 28 -4.42 8.02 -3.79
CA SER A 28 -5.23 9.21 -3.43
C SER A 28 -4.84 9.81 -2.10
N CYS A 29 -4.64 11.14 -2.07
CA CYS A 29 -4.38 11.94 -0.88
C CYS A 29 -5.19 13.23 -0.92
N ASN A 30 -5.73 13.65 0.23
CA ASN A 30 -6.45 14.91 0.40
C ASN A 30 -5.50 16.10 0.68
N PHE A 31 -4.19 15.85 0.78
CA PHE A 31 -3.17 16.90 0.92
C PHE A 31 -2.36 17.08 -0.37
N ARG A 32 -1.71 18.25 -0.49
CA ARG A 32 -0.77 18.60 -1.57
C ARG A 32 0.52 19.18 -0.96
N CYS A 33 1.14 18.41 -0.08
CA CYS A 33 2.35 18.83 0.62
C CYS A 33 3.48 19.13 -0.37
N PRO A 34 4.18 20.28 -0.27
CA PRO A 34 5.23 20.66 -1.22
C PRO A 34 6.49 19.76 -1.14
N PHE A 35 6.62 18.99 -0.05
CA PHE A 35 7.70 18.04 0.21
C PHE A 35 7.27 16.58 0.02
N CYS A 36 6.16 16.31 -0.67
CA CYS A 36 5.66 14.95 -0.85
C CYS A 36 6.59 14.15 -1.77
N TYR A 37 7.23 13.12 -1.24
CA TYR A 37 8.06 12.18 -2.00
C TYR A 37 7.24 11.33 -3.00
N ASN A 38 5.97 11.09 -2.70
CA ASN A 38 5.07 10.27 -3.51
C ASN A 38 4.10 11.15 -4.33
N CYS A 39 4.50 12.38 -4.69
CA CYS A 39 3.60 13.31 -5.40
C CYS A 39 3.13 12.75 -6.75
N ASP A 40 3.98 12.07 -7.50
CA ASP A 40 3.64 11.45 -8.78
C ASP A 40 2.55 10.39 -8.65
N LEU A 41 2.55 9.63 -7.54
CA LEU A 41 1.52 8.64 -7.24
C LEU A 41 0.12 9.29 -7.10
N ILE A 42 0.05 10.58 -6.75
CA ILE A 42 -1.19 11.34 -6.53
C ILE A 42 -1.55 12.22 -7.72
N LEU A 43 -0.57 12.86 -8.34
CA LEU A 43 -0.78 13.79 -9.46
C LEU A 43 -0.87 13.07 -10.80
N HIS A 44 -0.18 11.93 -10.93
CA HIS A 44 -0.10 11.14 -12.16
C HIS A 44 -0.28 9.63 -11.88
N PRO A 45 -1.36 9.20 -11.21
CA PRO A 45 -1.57 7.80 -10.84
C PRO A 45 -1.65 6.85 -12.05
N ASP A 46 -1.98 7.36 -13.23
CA ASP A 46 -2.05 6.58 -14.48
C ASP A 46 -0.67 6.21 -15.04
N ASN A 47 0.40 6.87 -14.57
CA ASN A 47 1.77 6.46 -14.88
C ASN A 47 2.17 5.15 -14.16
N PHE A 48 1.39 4.75 -13.16
CA PHE A 48 1.60 3.54 -12.38
C PHE A 48 0.59 2.47 -12.79
N LYS A 49 1.09 1.27 -13.08
CA LYS A 49 0.23 0.11 -13.32
C LYS A 49 -0.50 -0.27 -12.04
N ASN A 50 -1.73 -0.73 -12.18
CA ASN A 50 -2.43 -1.36 -11.06
C ASN A 50 -1.77 -2.72 -10.81
N ILE A 51 -1.42 -3.01 -9.56
CA ILE A 51 -0.95 -4.34 -9.18
C ILE A 51 -2.20 -5.23 -9.03
N PRO A 52 -2.31 -6.34 -9.77
CA PRO A 52 -3.42 -7.27 -9.62
C PRO A 52 -3.50 -7.84 -8.21
N GLN A 53 -4.71 -8.00 -7.66
CA GLN A 53 -4.92 -8.59 -6.33
C GLN A 53 -4.16 -9.91 -6.14
N LYS A 54 -4.25 -10.80 -7.13
CA LYS A 54 -3.57 -12.11 -7.11
C LYS A 54 -2.06 -12.01 -6.91
N GLU A 55 -1.42 -10.98 -7.47
CA GLU A 55 0.02 -10.76 -7.32
C GLU A 55 0.36 -10.30 -5.90
N ILE A 56 -0.47 -9.40 -5.34
CA ILE A 56 -0.38 -8.95 -3.95
C ILE A 56 -0.53 -10.14 -3.00
N ASP A 57 -1.60 -10.93 -3.15
CA ASP A 57 -1.87 -12.09 -2.32
C ASP A 57 -0.74 -13.12 -2.40
N SER A 58 -0.22 -13.39 -3.62
CA SER A 58 0.88 -14.34 -3.80
C SER A 58 2.14 -13.87 -3.08
N CYS A 59 2.48 -12.59 -3.18
CA CYS A 59 3.64 -12.00 -2.52
C CYS A 59 3.50 -12.06 -0.98
N LEU A 60 2.33 -11.69 -0.45
CA LEU A 60 2.06 -11.68 0.99
C LEU A 60 2.04 -13.10 1.57
N LEU A 61 1.38 -14.05 0.89
CA LEU A 61 1.32 -15.46 1.32
C LEU A 61 2.70 -16.13 1.31
N GLU A 62 3.54 -15.84 0.32
CA GLU A 62 4.92 -16.32 0.26
C GLU A 62 5.76 -15.81 1.44
N ARG A 63 5.46 -14.60 1.94
CA ARG A 63 6.23 -13.91 2.98
C ARG A 63 5.61 -13.99 4.37
N LYS A 64 4.45 -14.62 4.55
CA LYS A 64 3.66 -14.61 5.79
C LYS A 64 4.42 -15.02 7.05
N ASP A 65 5.42 -15.90 6.91
CA ASP A 65 6.23 -16.41 8.02
C ASP A 65 7.46 -15.52 8.31
N PHE A 66 7.70 -14.51 7.47
CA PHE A 66 8.83 -13.57 7.55
C PHE A 66 8.40 -12.13 7.90
N ILE A 67 7.29 -11.64 7.35
CA ILE A 67 6.75 -10.32 7.69
C ILE A 67 5.89 -10.39 8.96
N ASP A 68 6.02 -9.39 9.82
CA ASP A 68 5.14 -9.20 10.97
C ASP A 68 3.76 -8.65 10.60
N GLY A 69 3.63 -8.02 9.43
CA GLY A 69 2.37 -7.42 9.01
C GLY A 69 2.44 -6.62 7.71
N ILE A 70 1.37 -5.90 7.43
CA ILE A 70 1.19 -5.08 6.23
C ILE A 70 1.05 -3.61 6.66
N CYS A 71 1.86 -2.72 6.08
CA CYS A 71 1.74 -1.29 6.27
C CYS A 71 1.00 -0.66 5.10
N MET A 72 -0.18 -0.10 5.36
CA MET A 72 -0.91 0.66 4.35
C MET A 72 -0.38 2.09 4.32
N SER A 73 0.12 2.47 3.15
CA SER A 73 0.66 3.79 2.86
C SER A 73 0.10 4.28 1.52
N GLY A 74 0.71 5.33 0.98
CA GLY A 74 0.36 5.86 -0.32
C GLY A 74 -0.98 6.59 -0.30
N GLY A 75 -0.93 7.74 -0.96
CA GLY A 75 -1.60 8.94 -0.53
C GLY A 75 -1.98 8.93 0.94
N GLU A 76 -3.27 8.99 1.21
CA GLU A 76 -3.84 8.95 2.55
C GLU A 76 -4.75 7.70 2.67
N PRO A 77 -4.27 6.63 3.32
CA PRO A 77 -5.03 5.38 3.47
C PRO A 77 -6.37 5.56 4.18
N THR A 78 -6.48 6.55 5.08
CA THR A 78 -7.71 6.79 5.85
C THR A 78 -8.85 7.35 5.02
N LEU A 79 -8.61 7.73 3.76
CA LEU A 79 -9.67 8.07 2.79
C LEU A 79 -10.46 6.86 2.29
N TYR A 80 -9.99 5.64 2.57
CA TYR A 80 -10.58 4.40 2.08
C TYR A 80 -11.30 3.67 3.24
N PRO A 81 -12.60 3.94 3.48
CA PRO A 81 -13.32 3.38 4.63
C PRO A 81 -13.45 1.85 4.58
N ASP A 82 -13.38 1.26 3.38
CA ASP A 82 -13.48 -0.18 3.17
C ASP A 82 -12.14 -0.92 3.33
N LEU A 83 -11.05 -0.19 3.61
CA LEU A 83 -9.71 -0.77 3.72
C LEU A 83 -9.59 -1.86 4.80
N PRO A 84 -10.24 -1.77 5.98
CA PRO A 84 -10.24 -2.87 6.95
C PRO A 84 -10.92 -4.14 6.45
N ALA A 85 -11.90 -4.02 5.52
CA ALA A 85 -12.58 -5.17 4.96
C ALA A 85 -11.73 -5.87 3.88
N TYR A 86 -10.88 -5.13 3.17
CA TYR A 86 -9.99 -5.64 2.12
C TYR A 86 -9.04 -6.74 2.61
N PHE A 87 -8.66 -6.72 3.89
CA PHE A 87 -7.75 -7.70 4.49
C PHE A 87 -8.44 -8.81 5.31
N LYS A 88 -9.78 -8.89 5.31
CA LYS A 88 -10.48 -9.93 6.10
C LYS A 88 -10.27 -11.35 5.60
N GLU A 89 -9.80 -11.53 4.37
CA GLU A 89 -9.65 -12.83 3.72
C GLU A 89 -8.19 -13.27 3.53
N ILE A 90 -7.22 -12.50 4.04
CA ILE A 90 -5.78 -12.78 3.97
C ILE A 90 -5.27 -13.36 5.28
#